data_AF-A0A4R0XRS4-F1
#
_entry.id   AF-A0A4R0XRS4-F1
#
_cell.length_a   1.000
_cell.length_b   1.000
_cell.length_c   1.000
_cell.angle_alpha   90.00
_cell.angle_beta   90.00
_cell.angle_gamma   90.00
#
_symmetry.space_group_name_H-M   'P 1'
#
loop_
_entity.id
_entity.type
_entity.pdbx_description
1 polymer ?
#
loop_
_entity_poly.entity_id
_entity_poly.type
_entity_poly.pdbx_seq_one_letter_code
_entity_poly.pdbx_strand_id
1 'polypeptide(L)'
;MDKYEESEESREIVDLIVKNNAINIFNIFYTLDIDLFIISGGVTKSEWFVEMIKNKVQDFSNEKGSGAIINIKVSEAKQNSGILGALKFIKTNI
;
A
#
# COMPACT_ATOMS: atom_id res chain seq x y z
N MET A 1 0.14 19.58 7.01
CA MET A 1 1.14 19.49 5.92
C MET A 1 2.44 19.25 6.66
N ASP A 2 2.69 17.98 6.94
CA ASP A 2 3.34 17.55 8.18
C ASP A 2 4.75 17.05 7.86
N LYS A 3 5.78 17.65 8.48
CA LYS A 3 7.16 17.17 8.68
C LYS A 3 8.02 16.72 7.48
N TYR A 4 7.43 16.32 6.36
CA TYR A 4 8.16 15.96 5.15
C TYR A 4 9.00 17.14 4.65
N GLU A 5 8.55 18.37 4.86
CA GLU A 5 9.29 19.54 4.42
C GLU A 5 10.34 20.05 5.40
N GLU A 6 10.40 19.54 6.64
CA GLU A 6 11.15 20.16 7.74
C GLU A 6 12.66 19.86 7.75
N SER A 7 13.11 18.72 7.22
CA SER A 7 14.54 18.44 7.03
C SER A 7 14.84 17.51 5.85
N GLU A 8 15.99 17.72 5.20
CA GLU A 8 16.47 16.88 4.09
C GLU A 8 16.61 15.42 4.52
N GLU A 9 17.19 15.17 5.70
CA GLU A 9 17.32 13.83 6.28
C GLU A 9 15.94 13.13 6.45
N SER A 10 14.91 13.87 6.88
CA SER A 10 13.57 13.30 7.03
C SER A 10 12.96 12.90 5.69
N ARG A 11 13.23 13.68 4.63
CA ARG A 11 12.78 13.37 3.26
C ARG A 11 13.45 12.10 2.76
N GLU A 12 14.77 12.01 2.91
CA GLU A 12 15.52 10.83 2.48
C GLU A 12 15.01 9.54 3.15
N ILE A 13 14.71 9.60 4.45
CA ILE A 13 14.14 8.46 5.18
C ILE A 13 12.77 8.10 4.62
N VAL A 14 11.89 9.08 4.42
CA VAL A 14 10.55 8.84 3.87
C VAL A 14 10.64 8.25 2.47
N ASP A 15 11.48 8.81 1.60
CA ASP A 15 11.69 8.34 0.23
C ASP A 15 12.23 6.90 0.19
N LEU A 16 13.15 6.57 1.09
CA LEU A 16 13.67 5.21 1.23
C LEU A 16 12.56 4.23 1.64
N ILE A 17 11.71 4.62 2.60
CA ILE A 17 10.59 3.77 3.05
C ILE A 17 9.57 3.61 1.91
N VAL A 18 9.21 4.69 1.21
CA VAL A 18 8.29 4.64 0.06
C VAL A 18 8.84 3.70 -1.01
N LYS A 19 10.12 3.86 -1.39
CA LYS A 19 10.79 3.02 -2.38
C LYS A 19 10.78 1.55 -1.98
N ASN A 20 11.13 1.23 -0.74
CA ASN A 20 11.17 -0.15 -0.26
C ASN A 20 9.78 -0.81 -0.26
N ASN A 21 8.76 -0.09 0.19
CA ASN A 21 7.38 -0.59 0.12
C ASN A 21 6.94 -0.79 -1.33
N ALA A 22 7.28 0.13 -2.22
CA ALA A 22 6.92 0.03 -3.62
C ALA A 22 7.58 -1.18 -4.32
N ILE A 23 8.87 -1.45 -4.05
CA ILE A 23 9.56 -2.64 -4.54
C ILE A 23 8.86 -3.92 -4.07
N ASN A 24 8.51 -3.98 -2.79
CA ASN A 24 7.84 -5.15 -2.21
C ASN A 24 6.47 -5.39 -2.86
N ILE A 25 5.65 -4.35 -3.00
CA ILE A 25 4.32 -4.45 -3.62
C ILE A 25 4.44 -4.86 -5.09
N PHE A 26 5.36 -4.24 -5.84
CA PHE A 26 5.63 -4.58 -7.24
C PHE A 26 6.00 -6.07 -7.40
N ASN A 27 6.95 -6.55 -6.59
CA ASN A 27 7.39 -7.95 -6.64
C ASN A 27 6.24 -8.91 -6.29
N ILE A 28 5.46 -8.61 -5.25
CA ILE A 28 4.31 -9.43 -4.86
C ILE A 28 3.28 -9.47 -6.00
N PHE A 29 2.97 -8.32 -6.61
CA PHE A 29 2.01 -8.24 -7.72
C PHE A 29 2.39 -9.15 -8.89
N TYR A 30 3.63 -9.02 -9.38
CA TYR A 30 4.08 -9.81 -10.54
C TYR A 30 4.37 -11.27 -10.21
N THR A 31 4.58 -11.62 -8.94
CA THR A 31 4.80 -13.01 -8.53
C THR A 31 3.49 -13.76 -8.32
N LEU A 32 2.48 -13.11 -7.75
CA LEU A 32 1.23 -13.76 -7.33
C LEU A 32 0.04 -13.46 -8.23
N ASP A 33 0.20 -12.59 -9.24
CA ASP A 33 -0.87 -12.17 -10.15
C ASP A 33 -2.12 -11.66 -9.40
N ILE A 34 -1.92 -10.64 -8.58
CA ILE A 34 -2.97 -10.11 -7.69
C ILE A 34 -3.87 -9.09 -8.41
N ASP A 35 -5.18 -9.18 -8.23
CA ASP A 35 -6.13 -8.19 -8.76
C ASP A 35 -6.21 -6.90 -7.91
N LEU A 36 -5.93 -7.01 -6.61
CA LEU A 36 -6.16 -5.93 -5.63
C LEU A 36 -5.19 -6.06 -4.46
N PHE A 37 -4.45 -4.98 -4.20
CA PHE A 37 -3.62 -4.83 -3.01
C PHE A 37 -4.29 -3.88 -2.02
N ILE A 38 -4.46 -4.31 -0.77
CA ILE A 38 -5.04 -3.48 0.29
C ILE A 38 -3.97 -3.03 1.27
N ILE A 39 -3.83 -1.71 1.46
CA ILE A 39 -3.00 -1.12 2.51
C ILE A 39 -3.87 -0.85 3.74
N SER A 40 -3.38 -1.21 4.92
CA SER A 40 -4.07 -1.03 6.19
C SER A 40 -3.11 -0.55 7.30
N GLY A 41 -3.65 -0.26 8.49
CA GLY A 41 -2.86 0.10 9.67
C GLY A 41 -2.69 1.61 9.86
N GLY A 42 -1.83 2.02 10.79
CA GLY A 42 -1.67 3.43 11.17
C GLY A 42 -1.21 4.34 10.03
N VAL A 43 -0.47 3.76 9.08
CA VAL A 43 0.08 4.48 7.91
C VAL A 43 -1.00 5.07 7.01
N THR A 44 -2.19 4.45 6.95
CA THR A 44 -3.28 4.91 6.09
C THR A 44 -3.94 6.19 6.58
N LYS A 45 -3.56 6.69 7.76
CA LYS A 45 -3.96 8.03 8.23
C LYS A 45 -3.25 9.15 7.46
N SER A 46 -2.16 8.82 6.77
CA SER A 46 -1.37 9.76 5.97
C SER A 46 -1.65 9.54 4.49
N GLU A 47 -2.65 10.25 3.96
CA GLU A 47 -3.07 10.11 2.56
C GLU A 47 -1.93 10.41 1.57
N TRP A 48 -1.15 11.46 1.84
CA TRP A 48 -0.01 11.84 1.00
C TRP A 48 1.05 10.72 0.92
N PHE A 49 1.32 10.05 2.03
CA PHE A 49 2.31 8.97 2.07
C PHE A 49 1.82 7.73 1.33
N VAL A 50 0.52 7.40 1.47
CA VAL A 50 -0.11 6.33 0.69
C VAL A 50 -0.03 6.63 -0.81
N GLU A 51 -0.28 7.88 -1.20
CA GLU A 51 -0.23 8.30 -2.60
C GLU A 51 1.20 8.22 -3.16
N MET A 52 2.22 8.60 -2.37
CA MET A 52 3.62 8.41 -2.74
C MET A 52 3.95 6.93 -3.02
N ILE A 53 3.46 6.01 -2.19
CA ILE A 53 3.64 4.57 -2.41
C ILE A 53 2.97 4.14 -3.72
N LYS A 54 1.71 4.52 -3.94
CA LYS A 54 0.95 4.15 -5.15
C LYS A 54 1.66 4.62 -6.42
N ASN A 55 2.06 5.88 -6.44
CA ASN A 55 2.78 6.45 -7.58
C ASN A 55 4.10 5.71 -7.79
N LYS A 56 4.87 5.45 -6.72
CA LYS A 56 6.15 4.76 -6.87
C LYS A 56 6.02 3.30 -7.32
N VAL A 57 4.95 2.62 -6.92
CA VAL A 57 4.63 1.28 -7.44
C VAL A 57 4.31 1.35 -8.93
N GLN A 58 3.53 2.34 -9.37
CA GLN A 58 3.20 2.51 -10.77
C GLN A 58 4.44 2.86 -11.60
N ASP A 59 5.35 3.70 -11.09
CA ASP A 59 6.65 3.97 -11.72
C ASP A 59 7.40 2.67 -11.97
N PHE A 60 7.52 1.79 -10.96
CA PHE A 60 8.19 0.50 -11.14
C PHE A 60 7.45 -0.41 -12.12
N SER A 61 6.12 -0.41 -12.12
CA SER A 61 5.35 -1.15 -13.12
C SER A 61 5.66 -0.69 -14.54
N ASN A 62 5.80 0.62 -14.75
CA ASN A 62 6.11 1.22 -16.05
C ASN A 62 7.58 1.01 -16.46
N GLU A 63 8.52 1.15 -15.52
CA GLU A 63 9.97 1.11 -15.80
C GLU A 63 10.54 -0.31 -15.88
N LYS A 64 9.99 -1.24 -15.09
CA LYS A 64 10.55 -2.59 -14.86
C LYS A 64 9.56 -3.71 -15.14
N GLY A 65 8.26 -3.42 -15.16
CA GLY A 65 7.20 -4.39 -15.41
C GLY A 65 6.63 -4.30 -16.82
N SER A 66 5.39 -4.74 -16.94
CA SER A 66 4.58 -4.68 -18.17
C SER A 66 3.84 -3.36 -18.37
N GLY A 67 3.97 -2.42 -17.43
CA GLY A 67 3.12 -1.22 -17.36
C GLY A 67 1.70 -1.47 -16.83
N ALA A 68 1.42 -2.67 -16.30
CA ALA A 68 0.12 -2.98 -15.71
C ALA A 68 -0.24 -2.00 -14.57
N ILE A 69 -1.52 -1.66 -14.47
CA ILE A 69 -2.03 -0.85 -13.38
C ILE A 69 -2.19 -1.73 -12.14
N ILE A 70 -1.45 -1.41 -11.09
CA ILE A 70 -1.53 -2.13 -9.81
C ILE A 70 -2.63 -1.47 -8.97
N ASN A 71 -3.77 -2.15 -8.81
CA ASN A 71 -4.91 -1.63 -8.09
C ASN A 71 -4.66 -1.65 -6.58
N ILE A 72 -4.31 -0.51 -6.01
CA ILE A 72 -4.02 -0.35 -4.58
C ILE A 72 -5.14 0.47 -3.91
N LYS A 73 -5.76 -0.10 -2.87
CA LYS A 73 -6.79 0.58 -2.07
C LYS A 73 -6.42 0.62 -0.58
N VAL A 74 -7.01 1.56 0.14
CA VAL A 74 -6.92 1.63 1.59
C VAL A 74 -8.07 0.82 2.20
N SER A 75 -7.78 0.09 3.28
CA SER A 75 -8.79 -0.71 3.98
C SER A 75 -9.89 0.17 4.60
N GLU A 76 -11.14 -0.11 4.24
CA GLU A 76 -12.33 0.53 4.81
C GLU A 76 -12.71 -0.05 6.19
N ALA A 77 -12.26 -1.27 6.49
CA ALA A 77 -12.58 -1.98 7.72
C ALA A 77 -11.89 -1.39 8.97
N LYS A 78 -10.90 -0.50 8.80
CA LYS A 78 -10.13 0.14 9.87
C LYS A 78 -9.70 -0.88 10.94
N GLN A 79 -10.05 -0.66 12.21
CA GLN A 79 -9.69 -1.54 13.35
C GLN A 79 -10.61 -2.76 13.50
N ASN A 80 -11.65 -2.88 12.68
CA ASN A 80 -12.66 -3.93 12.79
C ASN A 80 -12.40 -5.12 11.86
N SER A 81 -11.31 -5.11 11.08
CA SER A 81 -11.02 -6.15 10.08
C SER A 81 -11.01 -7.56 10.68
N GLY A 82 -10.45 -7.74 11.89
CA GLY A 82 -10.44 -9.02 12.58
C GLY A 82 -11.84 -9.55 12.93
N ILE A 83 -12.68 -8.70 13.52
CA ILE A 83 -14.05 -9.07 13.91
C ILE A 83 -14.91 -9.33 12.67
N LEU A 84 -14.84 -8.46 11.66
CA LEU A 84 -15.60 -8.61 10.41
C LEU A 84 -15.19 -9.88 9.67
N GLY A 85 -13.90 -10.22 9.65
CA GLY A 85 -13.40 -11.46 9.10
C GLY A 85 -13.96 -12.68 9.82
N ALA A 86 -13.92 -12.68 11.16
CA ALA A 86 -14.44 -13.78 11.97
C ALA A 86 -15.95 -14.00 11.75
N LEU A 87 -16.74 -12.93 11.74
CA LEU A 87 -18.19 -13.01 11.49
C LEU A 87 -18.49 -13.55 10.09
N LYS A 88 -17.74 -13.11 9.06
CA LYS A 88 -17.93 -13.58 7.69
C LYS A 88 -17.59 -15.06 7.55
N PHE A 89 -16.53 -15.52 8.21
CA PHE A 89 -16.15 -16.93 8.24
C PHE A 89 -17.27 -17.79 8.84
N ILE A 90 -17.83 -17.40 9.99
CA ILE A 90 -18.93 -18.12 10.63
C ILE A 90 -20.15 -18.19 9.70
N LYS A 91 -20.56 -17.05 9.11
CA LYS A 91 -21.73 -16.99 8.21
C LYS A 91 -21.60 -17.86 6.95
N THR A 92 -20.38 -18.09 6.48
CA THR A 92 -20.15 -18.85 5.23
C THR A 92 -20.13 -20.36 5.47
N ASN A 93 -19.92 -20.80 6.72
CA ASN A 93 -19.79 -22.21 7.09
C ASN A 93 -20.97 -22.72 7.95
N ILE A 94 -22.07 -21.96 7.98
CA ILE A 94 -23.39 -22.37 8.49
C ILE A 94 -24.35 -22.33 7.30
#